data_AF-S7RA05-F1
#
_entry.id   AF-S7RA05-F1
#
_cell.length_a   1.000
_cell.length_b   1.000
_cell.length_c   1.000
_cell.angle_alpha   90.00
_cell.angle_beta   90.00
_cell.angle_gamma   90.00
#
_symmetry.space_group_name_H-M   'P 1'
#
loop_
_entity.id
_entity.type
_entity.pdbx_description
1 polymer ?
#
loop_
_entity_poly.entity_id
_entity_poly.type
_entity_poly.pdbx_seq_one_letter_code
_entity_poly.pdbx_strand_id
1 'polypeptide(L)'
;MAAKRRVADSSDEEGDYSPDVTPAKKAKREDTEQPQSRKGKAKARQEESDEEDEEEVKEEEGEDADKKFEEENEDAIRAAVQRKSRHQGGVAEMGIIESLEMHQFMCHKYLTFSFGPQVNFIIGHNGSGKSAVLSAITVALGGKATSTGRGSGLKSFIREGQPVSEVSISLKNQGEEAYKPELYGKSIVITRRFTKEGSSSYKIKSKDGRVVSTKREELAAICDHMNIQVDNPMNVLTQDSARQFLSASHPADKYRFFLKGTQLQQLSDEYDTCLENISSTAKVLQSRKEGMSDLRQAFKEASAKFEEASKAREQKHKADELKKELAWAHVAAKEEEMKKKIGEHEKLKRRLEKLQAEMDSAEMAFRAASEQVTLLESQIAELGDMDDLNSRKAELEEQLKGNRKKISEFKVSD
;
A
#
# COMPACT_ATOMS: atom_id res chain seq x y z
N MET A 1 -13.20 -27.26 48.12
CA MET A 1 -13.59 -28.14 46.99
C MET A 1 -12.44 -28.18 46.00
N ALA A 2 -12.09 -29.37 45.48
CA ALA A 2 -11.11 -29.73 44.43
C ALA A 2 -9.67 -29.19 44.61
N ALA A 3 -8.59 -29.94 44.86
CA ALA A 3 -8.10 -31.27 44.46
C ALA A 3 -7.61 -31.42 42.99
N LYS A 4 -6.28 -31.57 42.88
CA LYS A 4 -5.51 -32.52 42.04
C LYS A 4 -5.22 -32.24 40.54
N ARG A 5 -3.90 -32.33 40.29
CA ARG A 5 -3.16 -33.12 39.27
C ARG A 5 -2.82 -32.50 37.89
N ARG A 6 -1.50 -32.51 37.63
CA ARG A 6 -0.72 -32.86 36.42
C ARG A 6 -1.53 -33.26 35.17
N VAL A 7 -1.07 -32.86 33.98
CA VAL A 7 -0.24 -33.61 33.00
C VAL A 7 -0.06 -32.74 31.74
N ALA A 8 1.05 -32.97 31.04
CA ALA A 8 1.52 -32.39 29.77
C ALA A 8 0.57 -32.60 28.57
N ASP A 9 0.72 -31.79 27.51
CA ASP A 9 1.07 -32.21 26.13
C ASP A 9 1.04 -31.02 25.13
N SER A 10 1.85 -31.12 24.06
CA SER A 10 1.74 -30.58 22.67
C SER A 10 1.26 -29.13 22.39
N SER A 11 1.71 -28.37 21.38
CA SER A 11 2.62 -28.53 20.24
C SER A 11 2.85 -27.13 19.58
N ASP A 12 3.84 -27.06 18.68
CA ASP A 12 4.02 -26.12 17.55
C ASP A 12 4.43 -24.66 17.89
N GLU A 13 5.70 -24.25 17.83
CA GLU A 13 6.63 -24.09 16.67
C GLU A 13 6.09 -23.18 15.53
N GLU A 14 6.41 -21.88 15.59
CA GLU A 14 6.62 -21.04 14.41
C GLU A 14 8.11 -20.65 14.33
N GLY A 15 8.82 -21.28 13.39
CA GLY A 15 10.21 -20.99 13.07
C GLY A 15 10.29 -20.13 11.80
N ASP A 16 10.77 -18.90 11.95
CA ASP A 16 11.15 -17.99 10.88
C ASP A 16 12.55 -18.39 10.35
N TYR A 17 12.64 -18.68 9.05
CA TYR A 17 13.81 -19.30 8.41
C TYR A 17 14.64 -18.23 7.70
N SER A 18 15.81 -17.89 8.26
CA SER A 18 16.89 -17.18 7.56
C SER A 18 18.12 -18.09 7.48
N PRO A 19 18.62 -18.46 6.28
CA PRO A 19 19.85 -19.21 6.18
C PRO A 19 21.06 -18.26 6.07
N ASP A 20 21.83 -18.25 7.13
CA ASP A 20 23.21 -17.79 7.20
C ASP A 20 24.12 -18.89 6.60
N VAL A 21 24.91 -18.58 5.58
CA VAL A 21 25.82 -19.54 4.93
C VAL A 21 27.27 -19.11 5.15
N THR A 22 27.92 -19.75 6.11
CA THR A 22 29.39 -19.78 6.27
C THR A 22 30.07 -20.57 5.14
N PRO A 23 31.20 -20.11 4.57
CA PRO A 23 31.98 -20.93 3.65
C PRO A 23 33.09 -21.71 4.36
N ALA A 24 33.06 -23.04 4.23
CA ALA A 24 34.15 -23.93 4.62
C ALA A 24 34.97 -24.37 3.39
N LYS A 25 36.26 -23.98 3.41
CA LYS A 25 37.46 -24.65 2.90
C LYS A 25 37.30 -25.69 1.78
N LYS A 26 37.92 -25.41 0.61
CA LYS A 26 38.54 -26.47 -0.22
C LYS A 26 39.93 -26.08 -0.68
N ALA A 27 40.80 -27.08 -0.58
CA ALA A 27 42.23 -27.03 -0.78
C ALA A 27 42.63 -27.18 -2.26
N LYS A 28 43.66 -26.42 -2.60
CA LYS A 28 44.76 -26.63 -3.55
C LYS A 28 44.79 -27.97 -4.31
N ARG A 29 44.82 -27.90 -5.64
CA ARG A 29 45.64 -28.77 -6.53
C ARG A 29 46.05 -27.99 -7.78
N GLU A 30 47.36 -27.93 -8.00
CA GLU A 30 48.08 -27.54 -9.21
C GLU A 30 48.06 -28.71 -10.21
N ASP A 31 47.93 -28.40 -11.51
CA ASP A 31 48.84 -28.78 -12.61
C ASP A 31 48.08 -28.64 -13.95
N THR A 32 48.44 -27.73 -14.87
CA THR A 32 49.58 -27.69 -15.83
C THR A 32 49.10 -28.12 -17.23
N GLU A 33 49.58 -27.35 -18.23
CA GLU A 33 49.59 -27.58 -19.69
C GLU A 33 48.54 -26.91 -20.60
N GLN A 34 49.09 -26.05 -21.45
CA GLN A 34 48.54 -25.34 -22.60
C GLN A 34 48.61 -26.20 -23.89
N PRO A 35 48.01 -25.75 -25.01
CA PRO A 35 47.25 -26.60 -25.92
C PRO A 35 48.00 -27.04 -27.18
N GLN A 36 47.49 -28.05 -27.88
CA GLN A 36 47.82 -28.28 -29.28
C GLN A 36 46.58 -28.48 -30.16
N SER A 37 46.61 -27.72 -31.26
CA SER A 37 45.67 -27.67 -32.38
C SER A 37 45.42 -29.02 -33.03
N ARG A 38 44.22 -29.23 -33.57
CA ARG A 38 44.02 -30.04 -34.78
C ARG A 38 42.77 -29.62 -35.55
N LYS A 39 43.01 -29.13 -36.77
CA LYS A 39 42.03 -28.98 -37.86
C LYS A 39 41.48 -30.35 -38.26
N GLY A 40 40.17 -30.46 -38.42
CA GLY A 40 39.51 -31.61 -39.04
C GLY A 40 38.27 -31.15 -39.80
N LYS A 41 38.37 -31.17 -41.15
CA LYS A 41 37.24 -31.03 -42.07
C LYS A 41 36.53 -32.38 -42.23
N ALA A 42 35.22 -32.40 -42.02
CA ALA A 42 34.26 -33.31 -42.64
C ALA A 42 32.85 -32.77 -42.36
N LYS A 43 31.79 -33.02 -43.10
CA LYS A 43 31.52 -33.34 -44.51
C LYS A 43 29.99 -33.24 -44.57
N ALA A 44 29.44 -32.45 -45.50
CA ALA A 44 28.02 -32.16 -45.57
C ALA A 44 27.14 -33.41 -45.67
N ARG A 45 26.02 -33.42 -44.95
CA ARG A 45 24.86 -34.27 -45.22
C ARG A 45 23.62 -33.38 -45.11
N GLN A 46 22.88 -33.37 -46.21
CA GLN A 46 21.69 -32.59 -46.49
C GLN A 46 20.51 -33.55 -46.32
N GLU A 47 19.53 -33.19 -45.49
CA GLU A 47 18.18 -33.77 -45.46
C GLU A 47 17.23 -32.64 -45.00
N GLU A 48 16.17 -32.47 -45.77
CA GLU A 48 15.14 -31.42 -45.74
C GLU A 48 14.16 -31.62 -44.57
N SER A 49 13.67 -30.55 -43.94
CA SER A 49 12.31 -30.03 -44.18
C SER A 49 11.93 -28.93 -43.17
N ASP A 50 11.10 -28.03 -43.68
CA ASP A 50 10.05 -27.27 -43.02
C ASP A 50 10.33 -25.87 -42.46
N GLU A 51 9.35 -25.05 -42.83
CA GLU A 51 9.21 -23.60 -42.79
C GLU A 51 9.16 -23.09 -41.35
N GLU A 52 10.01 -22.11 -41.01
CA GLU A 52 9.81 -21.26 -39.84
C GLU A 52 9.86 -19.80 -40.28
N ASP A 53 8.68 -19.19 -40.25
CA ASP A 53 8.41 -17.78 -40.45
C ASP A 53 9.17 -16.90 -39.45
N GLU A 54 9.49 -15.72 -39.95
CA GLU A 54 10.25 -14.62 -39.37
C GLU A 54 9.69 -14.10 -38.02
N GLU A 55 10.55 -14.01 -36.99
CA GLU A 55 10.40 -13.07 -35.88
C GLU A 55 11.65 -12.16 -35.79
N GLU A 56 11.97 -11.45 -36.87
CA GLU A 56 12.87 -10.28 -36.88
C GLU A 56 12.03 -8.99 -36.86
N VAL A 57 11.33 -8.67 -35.76
CA VAL A 57 10.67 -7.36 -35.64
C VAL A 57 10.68 -6.87 -34.19
N LYS A 58 11.85 -6.50 -33.63
CA LYS A 58 11.94 -5.63 -32.42
C LYS A 58 13.20 -4.77 -32.27
N GLU A 59 14.22 -4.88 -33.12
CA GLU A 59 15.46 -4.08 -32.98
C GLU A 59 15.48 -2.79 -33.83
N GLU A 60 14.70 -2.71 -34.92
CA GLU A 60 14.73 -1.56 -35.84
C GLU A 60 14.08 -0.27 -35.28
N GLU A 61 13.12 -0.35 -34.36
CA GLU A 61 12.42 0.84 -33.84
C GLU A 61 13.32 1.74 -32.96
N GLY A 62 14.39 1.19 -32.37
CA GLY A 62 15.33 1.96 -31.53
C GLY A 62 16.35 2.75 -32.35
N GLU A 63 16.87 2.15 -33.43
CA GLU A 63 17.89 2.80 -34.27
C GLU A 63 17.34 3.99 -35.07
N ASP A 64 16.07 3.93 -35.48
CA ASP A 64 15.40 5.03 -36.19
C ASP A 64 15.07 6.23 -35.27
N ALA A 65 14.89 5.98 -33.97
CA ALA A 65 14.69 7.03 -32.98
C ALA A 65 16.00 7.79 -32.69
N ASP A 66 17.11 7.07 -32.57
CA ASP A 66 18.43 7.66 -32.34
C ASP A 66 18.91 8.45 -33.56
N LYS A 67 18.72 7.92 -34.78
CA LYS A 67 19.03 8.65 -36.03
C LYS A 67 18.22 9.95 -36.16
N LYS A 68 16.91 9.93 -35.86
CA LYS A 68 16.08 11.14 -35.88
C LYS A 68 16.52 12.17 -34.84
N PHE A 69 16.89 11.72 -33.64
CA PHE A 69 17.41 12.62 -32.61
C PHE A 69 18.75 13.25 -33.00
N GLU A 70 19.64 12.47 -33.62
CA GLU A 70 20.93 12.95 -34.14
C GLU A 70 20.74 13.96 -35.28
N GLU A 71 19.83 13.70 -36.23
CA GLU A 71 19.51 14.61 -37.34
C GLU A 71 18.86 15.93 -36.85
N GLU A 72 17.93 15.86 -35.90
CA GLU A 72 17.26 17.06 -35.37
C GLU A 72 18.17 17.94 -34.50
N ASN A 73 19.17 17.34 -33.83
CA ASN A 73 20.07 18.03 -32.92
C ASN A 73 21.50 18.20 -33.45
N GLU A 74 21.76 17.83 -34.71
CA GLU A 74 23.11 17.81 -35.28
C GLU A 74 23.81 19.17 -35.14
N ASP A 75 23.10 20.26 -35.44
CA ASP A 75 23.61 21.62 -35.34
C ASP A 75 23.88 22.05 -33.89
N ALA A 76 23.04 21.62 -32.95
CA ALA A 76 23.21 21.88 -31.52
C ALA A 76 24.41 21.09 -30.94
N ILE A 77 24.55 19.83 -31.34
CA ILE A 77 25.66 18.95 -30.97
C ILE A 77 26.97 19.48 -31.57
N ARG A 78 26.99 19.84 -32.86
CA ARG A 78 28.14 20.48 -33.51
C ARG A 78 28.51 21.80 -32.85
N ALA A 79 27.54 22.64 -32.49
CA ALA A 79 27.79 23.89 -31.79
C ALA A 79 28.34 23.66 -30.37
N ALA A 80 27.85 22.67 -29.64
CA ALA A 80 28.35 22.27 -28.31
C ALA A 80 29.78 21.71 -28.39
N VAL A 81 30.07 20.85 -29.38
CA VAL A 81 31.41 20.31 -29.64
C VAL A 81 32.39 21.40 -30.07
N GLN A 82 31.96 22.35 -30.92
CA GLN A 82 32.78 23.51 -31.29
C GLN A 82 33.00 24.47 -30.11
N ARG A 83 32.04 24.63 -29.20
CA ARG A 83 32.22 25.35 -27.92
C ARG A 83 33.22 24.65 -27.01
N LYS A 84 33.15 23.32 -26.85
CA LYS A 84 34.13 22.51 -26.08
C LYS A 84 35.53 22.59 -26.72
N SER A 85 35.63 22.57 -28.05
CA SER A 85 36.90 22.68 -28.80
C SER A 85 37.58 24.05 -28.65
N ARG A 86 36.82 25.15 -28.53
CA ARG A 86 37.38 26.50 -28.27
C ARG A 86 38.05 26.66 -26.91
N HIS A 87 37.91 25.71 -25.98
CA HIS A 87 38.50 25.75 -24.63
C HIS A 87 39.77 24.91 -24.49
N GLN A 88 40.44 24.55 -25.60
CA GLN A 88 41.72 23.86 -25.52
C GLN A 88 42.76 24.79 -24.84
N GLY A 89 42.99 24.58 -23.54
CA GLY A 89 43.82 25.43 -22.67
C GLY A 89 43.07 26.25 -21.60
N GLY A 90 41.74 26.15 -21.50
CA GLY A 90 40.95 26.79 -20.45
C GLY A 90 41.15 26.16 -19.07
N VAL A 91 41.00 26.97 -18.01
CA VAL A 91 40.95 26.47 -16.62
C VAL A 91 39.65 25.69 -16.44
N ALA A 92 39.72 24.48 -15.87
CA ALA A 92 38.53 23.69 -15.58
C ALA A 92 37.53 24.48 -14.70
N GLU A 93 36.24 24.33 -15.00
CA GLU A 93 35.20 25.07 -14.27
C GLU A 93 34.80 24.37 -12.95
N MET A 94 35.13 23.09 -12.82
CA MET A 94 34.78 22.22 -11.69
C MET A 94 35.95 21.29 -11.31
N GLY A 95 35.87 20.69 -10.12
CA GLY A 95 36.85 19.68 -9.67
C GLY A 95 38.23 20.24 -9.28
N ILE A 96 38.40 21.56 -9.30
CA ILE A 96 39.63 22.23 -8.86
C ILE A 96 39.59 22.41 -7.34
N ILE A 97 40.67 22.03 -6.65
CA ILE A 97 40.87 22.35 -5.24
C ILE A 97 41.22 23.84 -5.13
N GLU A 98 40.37 24.65 -4.51
CA GLU A 98 40.59 26.09 -4.32
C GLU A 98 41.38 26.38 -3.04
N SER A 99 41.12 25.63 -1.98
CA SER A 99 41.80 25.82 -0.69
C SER A 99 41.86 24.55 0.15
N LEU A 100 42.84 24.53 1.06
CA LEU A 100 43.01 23.50 2.09
C LEU A 100 43.28 24.18 3.42
N GLU A 101 42.57 23.75 4.46
CA GLU A 101 42.76 24.20 5.84
C GLU A 101 42.96 22.98 6.74
N MET A 102 43.97 23.02 7.60
CA MET A 102 44.34 21.94 8.50
C MET A 102 44.45 22.44 9.94
N HIS A 103 43.82 21.72 10.86
CA HIS A 103 43.87 21.96 12.30
C HIS A 103 44.42 20.73 13.02
N GLN A 104 45.45 20.94 13.85
CA GLN A 104 46.10 19.91 14.66
C GLN A 104 46.48 18.65 13.84
N PHE A 105 46.98 18.86 12.62
CA PHE A 105 47.27 17.81 11.66
C PHE A 105 48.78 17.59 11.54
N MET A 106 49.26 16.39 11.88
CA MET A 106 50.68 16.02 11.84
C MET A 106 51.55 17.02 12.63
N CYS A 107 52.47 17.73 11.96
CA CYS A 107 53.33 18.74 12.59
C CYS A 107 52.71 20.14 12.62
N HIS A 108 51.50 20.33 12.08
CA HIS A 108 50.88 21.64 11.92
C HIS A 108 49.80 21.89 12.97
N LYS A 109 49.94 22.99 13.73
CA LYS A 109 48.87 23.48 14.61
C LYS A 109 47.67 23.96 13.78
N TYR A 110 47.99 24.86 12.86
CA TYR A 110 47.07 25.47 11.93
C TYR A 110 47.86 25.79 10.66
N LEU A 111 47.35 25.37 9.51
CA LEU A 111 47.95 25.70 8.22
C LEU A 111 46.87 25.78 7.16
N THR A 112 46.92 26.83 6.34
CA THR A 112 45.97 27.08 5.26
C THR A 112 46.70 27.35 3.95
N PHE A 113 46.12 26.89 2.84
CA PHE A 113 46.60 27.09 1.49
C PHE A 113 45.46 27.60 0.60
N SER A 114 45.78 28.56 -0.26
CA SER A 114 44.94 28.92 -1.40
C SER A 114 45.67 28.48 -2.66
N PHE A 115 45.06 27.59 -3.43
CA PHE A 115 45.66 27.04 -4.64
C PHE A 115 45.28 27.89 -5.85
N GLY A 116 46.22 28.01 -6.77
CA GLY A 116 45.97 28.47 -8.12
C GLY A 116 45.24 27.39 -8.95
N PRO A 117 44.61 27.79 -10.06
CA PRO A 117 43.73 26.93 -10.84
C PRO A 117 44.42 25.82 -11.66
N GLN A 118 45.74 25.87 -11.81
CA GLN A 118 46.49 24.95 -12.69
C GLN A 118 47.63 24.29 -11.93
N VAL A 119 48.81 24.90 -11.94
CA VAL A 119 50.03 24.34 -11.33
C VAL A 119 50.34 25.08 -10.04
N ASN A 120 50.59 24.31 -8.99
CA ASN A 120 50.91 24.82 -7.66
C ASN A 120 52.24 24.24 -7.18
N PHE A 121 53.15 25.11 -6.73
CA PHE A 121 54.43 24.69 -6.15
C PHE A 121 54.44 24.95 -4.64
N ILE A 122 54.61 23.90 -3.86
CA ILE A 122 54.76 23.99 -2.39
C ILE A 122 56.23 23.75 -2.04
N ILE A 123 56.90 24.80 -1.57
CA ILE A 123 58.33 24.80 -1.26
C ILE A 123 58.52 24.97 0.25
N GLY A 124 59.57 24.36 0.79
CA GLY A 124 59.91 24.47 2.21
C GLY A 124 61.08 23.57 2.58
N HIS A 125 61.67 23.83 3.75
CA HIS A 125 62.80 23.08 4.29
C HIS A 125 62.48 21.58 4.48
N ASN A 126 63.49 20.72 4.52
CA ASN A 126 63.27 19.31 4.86
C ASN A 126 62.72 19.20 6.29
N GLY A 127 61.72 18.33 6.48
CA GLY A 127 61.00 18.21 7.75
C GLY A 127 59.90 19.25 8.00
N SER A 128 59.70 20.24 7.12
CA SER A 128 58.66 21.28 7.31
C SER A 128 57.21 20.79 7.09
N GLY A 129 56.99 19.48 6.93
CA GLY A 129 55.65 18.94 6.74
C GLY A 129 55.03 19.10 5.35
N LYS A 130 55.83 19.29 4.28
CA LYS A 130 55.32 19.41 2.89
C LYS A 130 54.44 18.23 2.45
N SER A 131 54.90 17.00 2.72
CA SER A 131 54.13 15.80 2.38
C SER A 131 52.82 15.68 3.18
N ALA A 132 52.68 16.39 4.30
CA ALA A 132 51.44 16.40 5.07
C ALA A 132 50.30 17.07 4.30
N VAL A 133 50.61 18.01 3.38
CA VAL A 133 49.61 18.65 2.52
C VAL A 133 48.94 17.61 1.62
N LEU A 134 49.74 16.79 0.92
CA LEU A 134 49.22 15.72 0.07
C LEU A 134 48.42 14.70 0.89
N SER A 135 48.93 14.30 2.06
CA SER A 135 48.21 13.38 2.96
C SER A 135 46.89 13.95 3.45
N ALA A 136 46.83 15.24 3.75
CA ALA A 136 45.60 15.91 4.17
C ALA A 136 44.56 15.92 3.05
N ILE A 137 44.99 16.20 1.81
CA ILE A 137 44.13 16.14 0.62
C ILE A 137 43.55 14.74 0.42
N THR A 138 44.41 13.72 0.40
CA THR A 138 43.99 12.32 0.26
C THR A 138 43.01 11.90 1.34
N VAL A 139 43.28 12.25 2.60
CA VAL A 139 42.43 11.88 3.74
C VAL A 139 41.10 12.63 3.72
N ALA A 140 41.08 13.94 3.44
CA ALA A 140 39.83 14.70 3.44
C ALA A 140 38.88 14.31 2.30
N LEU A 141 39.41 13.88 1.14
CA LEU A 141 38.62 13.44 -0.02
C LEU A 141 38.24 11.94 0.02
N GLY A 142 38.44 11.27 1.17
CA GLY A 142 37.95 9.90 1.37
C GLY A 142 38.95 8.78 1.11
N GLY A 143 40.20 9.11 0.75
CA GLY A 143 41.26 8.13 0.55
C GLY A 143 41.64 7.37 1.83
N LYS A 144 42.17 6.16 1.66
CA LYS A 144 42.59 5.32 2.79
C LYS A 144 43.82 5.90 3.48
N ALA A 145 43.82 5.96 4.81
CA ALA A 145 44.97 6.44 5.59
C ALA A 145 46.29 5.71 5.22
N THR A 146 46.20 4.40 4.96
CA THR A 146 47.33 3.56 4.58
C THR A 146 47.91 3.87 3.21
N SER A 147 47.14 4.45 2.27
CA SER A 147 47.65 4.78 0.93
C SER A 147 48.64 5.95 0.93
N THR A 148 48.62 6.76 1.99
CA THR A 148 49.53 7.91 2.14
C THR A 148 50.96 7.53 2.54
N GLY A 149 51.21 6.28 2.96
CA GLY A 149 52.51 5.83 3.46
C GLY A 149 52.94 6.40 4.81
N ARG A 150 52.09 7.19 5.49
CA ARG A 150 52.43 7.91 6.73
C ARG A 150 51.83 7.35 8.02
N GLY A 151 50.90 6.39 7.92
CA GLY A 151 50.39 5.72 9.10
C GLY A 151 49.33 4.65 8.84
N SER A 152 49.09 3.81 9.83
CA SER A 152 48.16 2.68 9.76
C SER A 152 46.68 3.09 9.89
N GLY A 153 46.40 4.32 10.30
CA GLY A 153 45.04 4.82 10.50
C GLY A 153 44.99 6.33 10.79
N LEU A 154 43.78 6.89 10.83
CA LEU A 154 43.56 8.34 10.97
C LEU A 154 44.19 8.96 12.23
N LYS A 155 44.27 8.18 13.32
CA LYS A 155 44.87 8.62 14.60
C LYS A 155 46.32 9.08 14.45
N SER A 156 47.05 8.50 13.50
CA SER A 156 48.46 8.86 13.22
C SER A 156 48.62 10.25 12.60
N PHE A 157 47.56 10.84 12.04
CA PHE A 157 47.59 12.19 11.48
C PHE A 157 47.22 13.26 12.50
N ILE A 158 46.81 12.88 13.71
CA ILE A 158 46.54 13.86 14.77
C ILE A 158 47.87 14.31 15.35
N ARG A 159 48.07 15.63 15.45
CA ARG A 159 49.26 16.20 16.08
C ARG A 159 49.44 15.65 17.49
N GLU A 160 50.67 15.36 17.85
CA GLU A 160 51.00 14.77 19.15
C GLU A 160 50.45 15.61 20.32
N GLY A 161 49.92 14.91 21.33
CA GLY A 161 49.28 15.53 22.50
C GLY A 161 47.89 16.14 22.25
N GLN A 162 47.32 16.02 21.05
CA GLN A 162 46.00 16.58 20.73
C GLN A 162 44.91 15.50 20.65
N PRO A 163 43.67 15.83 21.05
CA PRO A 163 42.57 14.86 21.04
C PRO A 163 41.90 14.72 19.66
N VAL A 164 42.02 15.74 18.79
CA VAL A 164 41.23 15.89 17.56
C VAL A 164 42.09 16.55 16.48
N SER A 165 41.86 16.16 15.23
CA SER A 165 42.31 16.88 14.05
C SER A 165 41.15 17.12 13.08
N GLU A 166 41.22 18.20 12.32
CA GLU A 166 40.24 18.58 11.31
C GLU A 166 40.95 19.05 10.04
N VAL A 167 40.45 18.61 8.88
CA VAL A 167 40.95 19.02 7.57
C VAL A 167 39.75 19.45 6.73
N SER A 168 39.82 20.63 6.15
CA SER A 168 38.78 21.21 5.28
C SER A 168 39.35 21.50 3.90
N ILE A 169 38.60 21.16 2.86
CA ILE A 169 38.95 21.38 1.45
C ILE A 169 37.80 22.09 0.77
N SER A 170 38.10 23.12 -0.02
CA SER A 170 37.14 23.77 -0.90
C SER A 170 37.35 23.32 -2.33
N LEU A 171 36.30 22.79 -2.96
CA LEU A 171 36.29 22.37 -4.36
C LEU A 171 35.46 23.36 -5.18
N LYS A 172 36.02 23.81 -6.30
CA LYS A 172 35.31 24.64 -7.27
C LYS A 172 34.16 23.85 -7.88
N ASN A 173 32.97 24.45 -7.88
CA ASN A 173 31.73 23.85 -8.37
C ASN A 173 31.00 24.82 -9.30
N GLN A 174 31.58 25.08 -10.47
CA GLN A 174 31.07 26.05 -11.45
C GLN A 174 31.01 25.40 -12.84
N GLY A 175 30.36 26.09 -13.78
CA GLY A 175 30.18 25.60 -15.14
C GLY A 175 28.89 24.80 -15.33
N GLU A 176 28.69 24.33 -16.56
CA GLU A 176 27.52 23.56 -16.99
C GLU A 176 27.44 22.19 -16.32
N GLU A 177 28.60 21.60 -16.03
CA GLU A 177 28.74 20.30 -15.36
C GLU A 177 28.88 20.45 -13.83
N ALA A 178 28.45 21.55 -13.20
CA ALA A 178 28.54 21.69 -11.74
C ALA A 178 27.70 20.62 -10.98
N TYR A 179 28.23 20.09 -9.89
CA TYR A 179 27.53 19.12 -9.04
C TYR A 179 26.46 19.80 -8.19
N LYS A 180 25.19 19.50 -8.45
CA LYS A 180 24.01 20.00 -7.70
C LYS A 180 24.15 21.49 -7.29
N PRO A 181 24.30 22.41 -8.27
CA PRO A 181 24.65 23.81 -8.00
C PRO A 181 23.59 24.54 -7.17
N GLU A 182 22.34 24.11 -7.21
CA GLU A 182 21.26 24.64 -6.37
C GLU A 182 21.46 24.38 -4.86
N LEU A 183 22.12 23.27 -4.50
CA LEU A 183 22.34 22.89 -3.11
C LEU A 183 23.66 23.43 -2.56
N TYR A 184 24.72 23.31 -3.35
CA TYR A 184 26.08 23.64 -2.91
C TYR A 184 26.59 25.01 -3.37
N GLY A 185 25.96 25.60 -4.38
CA GLY A 185 26.43 26.82 -5.01
C GLY A 185 27.76 26.64 -5.74
N LYS A 186 28.54 27.72 -5.81
CA LYS A 186 29.76 27.82 -6.65
C LYS A 186 31.00 27.09 -6.10
N SER A 187 30.94 26.60 -4.86
CA SER A 187 32.05 25.91 -4.20
C SER A 187 31.52 24.95 -3.13
N ILE A 188 32.12 23.77 -3.03
CA ILE A 188 31.75 22.72 -2.06
C ILE A 188 32.87 22.64 -1.02
N VAL A 189 32.53 22.79 0.26
CA VAL A 189 33.51 22.68 1.35
C VAL A 189 33.35 21.34 2.05
N ILE A 190 34.37 20.48 1.94
CA ILE A 190 34.42 19.17 2.57
C ILE A 190 35.32 19.25 3.80
N THR A 191 34.73 19.06 4.98
CA THR A 191 35.46 18.98 6.25
C THR A 191 35.44 17.55 6.77
N ARG A 192 36.61 16.98 7.00
CA ARG A 192 36.79 15.71 7.72
C ARG A 192 37.37 15.97 9.10
N ARG A 193 36.65 15.54 10.14
CA ARG A 193 37.08 15.64 11.54
C ARG A 193 37.23 14.26 12.14
N PHE A 194 38.38 13.99 12.78
CA PHE A 194 38.67 12.69 13.39
C PHE A 194 39.36 12.85 14.75
N THR A 195 39.14 11.88 15.64
CA THR A 195 39.54 11.94 17.04
C THR A 195 40.49 10.80 17.41
N LYS A 196 41.24 10.97 18.50
CA LYS A 196 42.16 9.96 19.05
C LYS A 196 41.41 8.71 19.54
N GLU A 197 40.15 8.87 19.95
CA GLU A 197 39.27 7.78 20.35
C GLU A 197 38.89 6.88 19.15
N GLY A 198 38.87 7.45 17.94
CA GLY A 198 38.65 6.72 16.69
C GLY A 198 37.38 7.11 15.95
N SER A 199 36.62 8.07 16.47
CA SER A 199 35.49 8.65 15.73
C SER A 199 36.00 9.49 14.55
N SER A 200 35.34 9.36 13.40
CA SER A 200 35.58 10.14 12.18
C SER A 200 34.25 10.57 11.61
N SER A 201 34.16 11.82 11.18
CA SER A 201 32.92 12.40 10.64
C SER A 201 33.25 13.31 9.45
N TYR A 202 32.31 13.37 8.51
CA TYR A 202 32.34 14.31 7.40
C TYR A 202 31.27 15.38 7.59
N LYS A 203 31.57 16.59 7.15
CA LYS A 203 30.62 17.68 6.96
C LYS A 203 30.86 18.27 5.58
N ILE A 204 29.89 18.14 4.70
CA ILE A 204 29.92 18.69 3.35
C ILE A 204 29.01 19.91 3.36
N LYS A 205 29.60 21.07 3.11
CA LYS A 205 28.94 22.37 3.20
C LYS A 205 28.85 23.03 1.83
N SER A 206 27.80 23.81 1.66
CA SER A 206 27.66 24.79 0.58
C SER A 206 28.62 25.96 0.79
N LYS A 207 28.85 26.76 -0.25
CA LYS A 207 29.65 28.00 -0.19
C LYS A 207 29.24 28.93 0.96
N ASP A 208 27.95 28.98 1.30
CA ASP A 208 27.42 29.84 2.37
C ASP A 208 27.62 29.25 3.78
N GLY A 209 28.33 28.11 3.90
CA GLY A 209 28.64 27.45 5.16
C GLY A 209 27.54 26.52 5.69
N ARG A 210 26.40 26.41 5.00
CA ARG A 210 25.31 25.48 5.34
C ARG A 210 25.75 24.04 5.12
N VAL A 211 25.60 23.18 6.14
CA VAL A 211 25.83 21.74 6.02
C VAL A 211 24.73 21.12 5.19
N VAL A 212 25.09 20.50 4.07
CA VAL A 212 24.17 19.81 3.15
C VAL A 212 24.14 18.32 3.44
N SER A 213 25.31 17.71 3.70
CA SER A 213 25.41 16.28 3.99
C SER A 213 26.55 15.97 4.96
N THR A 214 26.44 14.83 5.64
CA THR A 214 27.48 14.26 6.50
C THR A 214 27.83 12.82 6.09
N LYS A 215 27.23 12.32 5.01
CA LYS A 215 27.36 10.93 4.55
C LYS A 215 28.61 10.75 3.69
N ARG A 216 29.25 9.58 3.82
CA ARG A 216 30.39 9.22 2.98
C ARG A 216 29.97 8.95 1.53
N GLU A 217 28.76 8.44 1.30
CA GLU A 217 28.26 8.19 -0.06
C GLU A 217 28.17 9.50 -0.88
N GLU A 218 27.72 10.60 -0.27
CA GLU A 218 27.66 11.90 -0.95
C GLU A 218 29.06 12.42 -1.31
N LEU A 219 30.05 12.23 -0.44
CA LEU A 219 31.45 12.55 -0.75
C LEU A 219 31.96 11.71 -1.94
N ALA A 220 31.66 10.41 -1.94
CA ALA A 220 32.05 9.53 -3.04
C ALA A 220 31.39 9.99 -4.36
N ALA A 221 30.11 10.35 -4.34
CA ALA A 221 29.40 10.87 -5.51
C ALA A 221 29.96 12.21 -6.02
N ILE A 222 30.38 13.12 -5.12
CA ILE A 222 31.05 14.38 -5.51
C ILE A 222 32.40 14.08 -6.17
N CYS A 223 33.21 13.21 -5.57
CA CYS A 223 34.52 12.85 -6.12
C CYS A 223 34.38 12.15 -7.47
N ASP A 224 33.41 11.25 -7.61
CA ASP A 224 33.13 10.53 -8.86
C ASP A 224 32.68 11.48 -9.97
N HIS A 225 31.70 12.35 -9.69
CA HIS A 225 31.21 13.36 -10.63
C HIS A 225 32.28 14.38 -11.04
N MET A 226 33.24 14.68 -10.16
CA MET A 226 34.34 15.60 -10.46
C MET A 226 35.60 14.87 -10.97
N ASN A 227 35.53 13.55 -11.21
CA ASN A 227 36.65 12.71 -11.64
C ASN A 227 37.89 12.78 -10.71
N ILE A 228 37.66 13.03 -9.41
CA ILE A 228 38.72 13.11 -8.40
C ILE A 228 38.97 11.72 -7.82
N GLN A 229 40.11 11.13 -8.17
CA GLN A 229 40.46 9.77 -7.74
C GLN A 229 41.69 9.77 -6.84
N VAL A 230 41.45 9.82 -5.53
CA VAL A 230 42.52 9.88 -4.52
C VAL A 230 43.17 8.55 -4.20
N ASP A 231 42.53 7.43 -4.55
CA ASP A 231 43.07 6.07 -4.37
C ASP A 231 43.84 5.57 -5.61
N ASN A 232 43.82 6.33 -6.70
CA ASN A 232 44.55 6.03 -7.93
C ASN A 232 46.02 6.49 -7.79
N PRO A 233 47.00 5.55 -7.81
CA PRO A 233 48.40 5.88 -7.60
C PRO A 233 49.04 6.67 -8.76
N MET A 234 48.39 6.75 -9.92
CA MET A 234 48.82 7.62 -11.03
C MET A 234 48.46 9.09 -10.79
N ASN A 235 47.40 9.35 -10.02
CA ASN A 235 46.96 10.70 -9.68
C ASN A 235 47.62 11.21 -8.40
N VAL A 236 47.70 10.34 -7.39
CA VAL A 236 48.37 10.64 -6.12
C VAL A 236 49.63 9.79 -6.00
N LEU A 237 50.76 10.39 -6.40
CA LEU A 237 52.06 9.74 -6.28
C LEU A 237 52.75 10.18 -4.98
N THR A 238 52.78 9.30 -3.98
CA THR A 238 53.52 9.56 -2.75
C THR A 238 55.02 9.32 -2.93
N GLN A 239 55.85 9.92 -2.07
CA GLN A 239 57.30 9.75 -2.09
C GLN A 239 57.71 8.25 -2.00
N ASP A 240 57.06 7.50 -1.13
CA ASP A 240 57.37 6.07 -0.93
C ASP A 240 56.84 5.22 -2.09
N SER A 241 55.65 5.54 -2.62
CA SER A 241 55.12 4.89 -3.82
C SER A 241 56.02 5.09 -5.04
N ALA A 242 56.53 6.30 -5.25
CA ALA A 242 57.47 6.60 -6.33
C ALA A 242 58.77 5.81 -6.18
N ARG A 243 59.31 5.72 -4.96
CA ARG A 243 60.51 4.93 -4.68
C ARG A 243 60.26 3.45 -4.94
N GLN A 244 59.19 2.88 -4.40
CA GLN A 244 58.84 1.46 -4.55
C GLN A 244 58.63 1.09 -6.02
N PHE A 245 57.98 1.97 -6.79
CA PHE A 245 57.78 1.79 -8.22
C PHE A 245 59.11 1.65 -8.97
N LEU A 246 60.14 2.43 -8.60
CA LEU A 246 61.47 2.36 -9.21
C LEU A 246 62.34 1.20 -8.68
N SER A 247 62.24 0.88 -7.39
CA SER A 247 63.23 0.02 -6.71
C SER A 247 62.90 -1.48 -6.68
N ALA A 248 61.63 -1.87 -6.76
CA ALA A 248 61.23 -3.24 -6.42
C ALA A 248 60.03 -3.78 -7.23
N SER A 249 59.73 -3.22 -8.40
CA SER A 249 58.58 -3.66 -9.20
C SER A 249 58.97 -4.77 -10.18
N HIS A 250 58.50 -5.99 -9.90
CA HIS A 250 58.50 -7.05 -10.93
C HIS A 250 57.58 -6.64 -12.09
N PRO A 251 57.76 -7.22 -13.30
CA PRO A 251 56.89 -6.92 -14.44
C PRO A 251 55.39 -7.05 -14.13
N ALA A 252 55.01 -8.04 -13.32
CA ALA A 252 53.63 -8.23 -12.86
C ALA A 252 53.12 -7.07 -12.00
N ASP A 253 53.95 -6.51 -11.11
CA ASP A 253 53.57 -5.35 -10.28
C ASP A 253 53.40 -4.09 -11.12
N LYS A 254 54.21 -3.91 -12.16
CA LYS A 254 54.06 -2.80 -13.12
C LYS A 254 52.75 -2.93 -13.90
N TYR A 255 52.41 -4.16 -14.33
CA TYR A 255 51.15 -4.42 -15.02
C TYR A 255 49.94 -4.18 -14.11
N ARG A 256 49.98 -4.65 -12.85
CA ARG A 256 48.92 -4.36 -11.87
C ARG A 256 48.82 -2.87 -11.56
N PHE A 257 49.94 -2.17 -11.45
CA PHE A 257 49.97 -0.72 -11.25
C PHE A 257 49.36 0.01 -12.44
N PHE A 258 49.66 -0.43 -13.67
CA PHE A 258 49.03 0.07 -14.89
C PHE A 258 47.52 -0.18 -14.88
N LEU A 259 47.06 -1.41 -14.67
CA LEU A 259 45.63 -1.75 -14.64
C LEU A 259 44.85 -0.95 -13.58
N LYS A 260 45.45 -0.76 -12.41
CA LYS A 260 44.85 0.08 -11.35
C LYS A 260 44.86 1.55 -11.74
N GLY A 261 45.95 2.02 -12.34
CA GLY A 261 46.13 3.41 -12.77
C GLY A 261 45.19 3.83 -13.89
N THR A 262 44.95 2.94 -14.86
CA THR A 262 44.03 3.13 -15.99
C THR A 262 42.60 2.73 -15.67
N GLN A 263 42.33 2.28 -14.43
CA GLN A 263 41.02 1.81 -13.95
C GLN A 263 40.43 0.61 -14.69
N LEU A 264 41.21 -0.06 -15.55
CA LEU A 264 40.78 -1.28 -16.24
C LEU A 264 40.44 -2.40 -15.26
N GLN A 265 41.10 -2.44 -14.11
CA GLN A 265 40.75 -3.40 -13.06
C GLN A 265 39.35 -3.13 -12.50
N GLN A 266 39.01 -1.87 -12.20
CA GLN A 266 37.69 -1.51 -11.68
C GLN A 266 36.60 -1.84 -12.71
N LEU A 267 36.85 -1.56 -13.98
CA LEU A 267 35.93 -1.91 -15.07
C LEU A 267 35.71 -3.42 -15.17
N SER A 268 36.78 -4.22 -15.04
CA SER A 268 36.67 -5.69 -15.02
C SER A 268 35.84 -6.19 -13.84
N ASP A 269 36.13 -5.70 -12.63
CA ASP A 269 35.42 -6.09 -11.41
C ASP A 269 33.91 -5.72 -11.50
N GLU A 270 33.60 -4.57 -12.10
CA GLU A 270 32.23 -4.11 -12.33
C GLU A 270 31.51 -4.93 -13.41
N TYR A 271 32.22 -5.34 -14.47
CA TYR A 271 31.68 -6.25 -15.48
C TYR A 271 31.34 -7.62 -14.88
N ASP A 272 32.22 -8.19 -14.06
CA ASP A 272 31.98 -9.45 -13.36
C ASP A 272 30.75 -9.35 -12.43
N THR A 273 30.64 -8.24 -11.69
CA THR A 273 29.47 -7.96 -10.84
C THR A 273 28.17 -7.88 -11.66
N CYS A 274 28.22 -7.21 -12.82
CA CYS A 274 27.08 -7.13 -13.73
C CYS A 274 26.67 -8.52 -14.25
N LEU A 275 27.62 -9.37 -14.64
CA LEU A 275 27.35 -10.73 -15.10
C LEU A 275 26.71 -11.59 -13.99
N GLU A 276 27.19 -11.48 -12.75
CA GLU A 276 26.58 -12.16 -11.60
C GLU A 276 25.15 -11.68 -11.33
N ASN A 277 24.91 -10.36 -11.44
CA ASN A 277 23.57 -9.78 -11.31
C ASN A 277 22.63 -10.25 -12.42
N ILE A 278 23.10 -10.34 -13.67
CA ILE A 278 22.32 -10.88 -14.79
C ILE A 278 21.97 -12.35 -14.53
N SER A 279 22.94 -13.16 -14.12
CA SER A 279 22.74 -14.58 -13.84
C SER A 279 21.74 -14.80 -12.69
N SER A 280 21.87 -14.05 -11.60
CA SER A 280 20.95 -14.14 -10.45
C SER A 280 19.54 -13.67 -10.81
N THR A 281 19.41 -12.57 -11.56
CA THR A 281 18.12 -12.04 -12.03
C THR A 281 17.44 -13.03 -12.97
N ALA A 282 18.19 -13.66 -13.88
CA ALA A 282 17.65 -14.69 -14.76
C ALA A 282 17.08 -15.89 -13.98
N LYS A 283 17.77 -16.36 -12.94
CA LYS A 283 17.26 -17.43 -12.05
C LYS A 283 15.98 -17.03 -11.34
N VAL A 284 15.91 -15.79 -10.83
CA VAL A 284 14.69 -15.27 -10.18
C VAL A 284 13.55 -15.18 -11.19
N LEU A 285 13.79 -14.67 -12.40
CA LEU A 285 12.79 -14.60 -13.46
C LEU A 285 12.25 -15.99 -13.83
N GLN A 286 13.12 -16.99 -13.95
CA GLN A 286 12.70 -18.35 -14.27
C GLN A 286 11.81 -18.93 -13.16
N SER A 287 12.20 -18.82 -11.89
CA SER A 287 11.38 -19.26 -10.75
C SER A 287 10.03 -18.55 -10.69
N ARG A 288 10.00 -17.24 -10.96
CA ARG A 288 8.75 -16.45 -11.00
C ARG A 288 7.86 -16.86 -12.18
N LYS A 289 8.45 -17.19 -13.33
CA LYS A 289 7.72 -17.68 -14.52
C LYS A 289 7.09 -19.04 -14.26
N GLU A 290 7.78 -19.93 -13.55
CA GLU A 290 7.24 -21.23 -13.13
C GLU A 290 6.04 -21.05 -12.19
N GLY A 291 6.16 -20.19 -11.17
CA GLY A 291 5.06 -19.89 -10.24
C GLY A 291 3.87 -19.12 -10.85
N MET A 292 4.05 -18.46 -12.01
CA MET A 292 2.98 -17.72 -12.68
C MET A 292 1.87 -18.65 -13.22
N SER A 293 2.21 -19.89 -13.60
CA SER A 293 1.20 -20.86 -14.06
C SER A 293 0.22 -21.19 -12.94
N ASP A 294 0.75 -21.52 -11.76
CA ASP A 294 -0.04 -21.87 -10.57
C ASP A 294 -0.89 -20.69 -10.10
N LEU A 295 -0.32 -19.48 -10.08
CA LEU A 295 -1.07 -18.26 -9.74
C LEU A 295 -2.21 -17.98 -10.72
N ARG A 296 -1.99 -18.20 -12.03
CA ARG A 296 -3.05 -18.04 -13.05
C ARG A 296 -4.17 -19.06 -12.86
N GLN A 297 -3.83 -20.30 -12.51
CA GLN A 297 -4.83 -21.32 -12.21
C GLN A 297 -5.62 -20.98 -10.95
N ALA A 298 -4.95 -20.62 -9.86
CA ALA A 298 -5.58 -20.18 -8.62
C ALA A 298 -6.49 -18.96 -8.83
N PHE A 299 -6.06 -18.00 -9.64
CA PHE A 299 -6.89 -16.85 -10.02
C PHE A 299 -8.15 -17.28 -10.78
N LYS A 300 -8.02 -18.20 -11.75
CA LYS A 300 -9.17 -18.70 -12.52
C LYS A 300 -10.18 -19.44 -11.63
N GLU A 301 -9.70 -20.27 -10.71
CA GLU A 301 -10.55 -20.98 -9.74
C GLU A 301 -11.24 -20.03 -8.76
N ALA A 302 -10.50 -19.05 -8.22
CA ALA A 302 -11.04 -18.05 -7.33
C ALA A 302 -12.08 -17.16 -8.02
N SER A 303 -11.83 -16.78 -9.27
CA SER A 303 -12.77 -15.99 -10.09
C SER A 303 -14.06 -16.78 -10.37
N ALA A 304 -13.95 -18.06 -10.73
CA ALA A 304 -15.12 -18.91 -10.92
C ALA A 304 -15.97 -19.06 -9.64
N LYS A 305 -15.32 -19.30 -8.50
CA LYS A 305 -15.99 -19.36 -7.18
C LYS A 305 -16.66 -18.03 -6.82
N PHE A 306 -16.02 -16.91 -7.12
CA PHE A 306 -16.60 -15.59 -6.89
C PHE A 306 -17.84 -15.35 -7.76
N GLU A 307 -17.79 -15.73 -9.03
CA GLU A 307 -18.92 -15.57 -9.94
C GLU A 307 -20.11 -16.44 -9.53
N GLU A 308 -19.86 -17.68 -9.10
CA GLU A 308 -20.88 -18.56 -8.53
C GLU A 308 -21.49 -17.97 -7.24
N ALA A 309 -20.67 -17.49 -6.32
CA ALA A 309 -21.12 -16.84 -5.10
C ALA A 309 -21.93 -15.56 -5.38
N SER A 310 -21.55 -14.79 -6.40
CA SER A 310 -22.27 -13.59 -6.84
C SER A 310 -23.66 -13.95 -7.37
N LYS A 311 -23.76 -14.96 -8.26
CA LYS A 311 -25.05 -15.48 -8.77
C LYS A 311 -25.94 -16.00 -7.63
N ALA A 312 -25.38 -16.75 -6.69
CA ALA A 312 -26.09 -17.25 -5.52
C ALA A 312 -26.63 -16.10 -4.63
N ARG A 313 -25.85 -15.04 -4.46
CA ARG A 313 -26.27 -13.85 -3.72
C ARG A 313 -27.42 -13.12 -4.41
N GLU A 314 -27.38 -13.00 -5.74
CA GLU A 314 -28.46 -12.39 -6.52
C GLU A 314 -29.75 -13.22 -6.47
N GLN A 315 -29.64 -14.56 -6.58
CA GLN A 315 -30.79 -15.47 -6.41
C GLN A 315 -31.39 -15.36 -5.02
N LYS A 316 -30.55 -15.27 -3.97
CA LYS A 316 -31.03 -15.06 -2.60
C LYS A 316 -31.77 -13.73 -2.45
N HIS A 317 -31.26 -12.66 -3.06
CA HIS A 317 -31.95 -11.36 -3.07
C HIS A 317 -33.33 -11.46 -3.74
N LYS A 318 -33.42 -12.08 -4.93
CA LYS A 318 -34.70 -12.33 -5.62
C LYS A 318 -35.66 -13.17 -4.78
N ALA A 319 -35.15 -14.22 -4.12
CA ALA A 319 -35.97 -15.05 -3.23
C ALA A 319 -36.52 -14.26 -2.04
N ASP A 320 -35.72 -13.35 -1.45
CA ASP A 320 -36.16 -12.51 -0.34
C ASP A 320 -37.16 -11.43 -0.81
N GLU A 321 -37.04 -10.90 -2.03
CA GLU A 321 -38.08 -10.03 -2.62
C GLU A 321 -39.39 -10.77 -2.86
N LEU A 322 -39.35 -11.96 -3.46
CA LEU A 322 -40.54 -12.78 -3.67
C LEU A 322 -41.23 -13.16 -2.35
N LYS A 323 -40.48 -13.40 -1.27
CA LYS A 323 -41.06 -13.60 0.06
C LYS A 323 -41.80 -12.37 0.57
N LYS A 324 -41.27 -11.17 0.34
CA LYS A 324 -41.95 -9.91 0.70
C LYS A 324 -43.23 -9.75 -0.12
N GLU A 325 -43.19 -10.04 -1.42
CA GLU A 325 -44.38 -10.02 -2.28
C GLU A 325 -45.43 -11.03 -1.82
N LEU A 326 -45.03 -12.25 -1.45
CA LEU A 326 -45.92 -13.27 -0.91
C LEU A 326 -46.57 -12.80 0.41
N ALA A 327 -45.81 -12.17 1.30
CA ALA A 327 -46.35 -11.59 2.52
C ALA A 327 -47.41 -10.51 2.22
N TRP A 328 -47.15 -9.62 1.25
CA TRP A 328 -48.13 -8.63 0.79
C TRP A 328 -49.36 -9.24 0.14
N ALA A 329 -49.21 -10.31 -0.65
CA ALA A 329 -50.34 -11.04 -1.22
C ALA A 329 -51.23 -11.67 -0.13
N HIS A 330 -50.63 -12.20 0.94
CA HIS A 330 -51.38 -12.69 2.10
C HIS A 330 -52.13 -11.57 2.83
N VAL A 331 -51.51 -10.40 3.01
CA VAL A 331 -52.17 -9.23 3.58
C VAL A 331 -53.36 -8.80 2.71
N ALA A 332 -53.16 -8.65 1.40
CA ALA A 332 -54.22 -8.28 0.46
C ALA A 332 -55.40 -9.28 0.48
N ALA A 333 -55.11 -10.59 0.51
CA ALA A 333 -56.14 -11.62 0.62
C ALA A 333 -56.93 -11.52 1.94
N LYS A 334 -56.25 -11.23 3.05
CA LYS A 334 -56.88 -11.05 4.37
C LYS A 334 -57.65 -9.75 4.48
N GLU A 335 -57.19 -8.67 3.85
CA GLU A 335 -57.92 -7.41 3.74
C GLU A 335 -59.21 -7.59 2.94
N GLU A 336 -59.18 -8.32 1.83
CA GLU A 336 -60.37 -8.64 1.03
C GLU A 336 -61.37 -9.50 1.84
N GLU A 337 -60.88 -10.49 2.58
CA GLU A 337 -61.70 -11.30 3.50
C GLU A 337 -62.32 -10.43 4.62
N MET A 338 -61.53 -9.52 5.21
CA MET A 338 -62.00 -8.58 6.23
C MET A 338 -63.06 -7.63 5.65
N LYS A 339 -62.85 -7.10 4.45
CA LYS A 339 -63.80 -6.20 3.78
C LYS A 339 -65.13 -6.90 3.49
N LYS A 340 -65.10 -8.17 3.09
CA LYS A 340 -66.32 -9.00 2.97
C LYS A 340 -67.03 -9.16 4.31
N LYS A 341 -66.29 -9.52 5.36
CA LYS A 341 -66.84 -9.68 6.72
C LYS A 341 -67.40 -8.36 7.29
N ILE A 342 -66.75 -7.23 7.04
CA ILE A 342 -67.25 -5.90 7.41
C ILE A 342 -68.55 -5.61 6.65
N GLY A 343 -68.59 -5.85 5.33
CA GLY A 343 -69.80 -5.67 4.54
C GLY A 343 -70.96 -6.59 4.98
N GLU A 344 -70.67 -7.83 5.38
CA GLU A 344 -71.64 -8.74 5.99
C GLU A 344 -72.11 -8.24 7.36
N HIS A 345 -71.19 -7.76 8.20
CA HIS A 345 -71.49 -7.18 9.49
C HIS A 345 -72.38 -5.93 9.36
N GLU A 346 -72.09 -5.03 8.41
CA GLU A 346 -72.91 -3.86 8.13
C GLU A 346 -74.32 -4.25 7.65
N LYS A 347 -74.44 -5.27 6.78
CA LYS A 347 -75.74 -5.80 6.36
C LYS A 347 -76.53 -6.38 7.54
N LEU A 348 -75.87 -7.16 8.39
CA LEU A 348 -76.47 -7.71 9.60
C LEU A 348 -76.87 -6.61 10.58
N LYS A 349 -76.03 -5.59 10.77
CA LYS A 349 -76.32 -4.43 11.62
C LYS A 349 -77.54 -3.66 11.13
N ARG A 350 -77.62 -3.35 9.83
CA ARG A 350 -78.82 -2.71 9.23
C ARG A 350 -80.07 -3.58 9.39
N ARG A 351 -79.93 -4.91 9.31
CA ARG A 351 -81.05 -5.84 9.50
C ARG A 351 -81.49 -5.87 10.96
N LEU A 352 -80.54 -5.80 11.89
CA LEU A 352 -80.79 -5.71 13.33
C LEU A 352 -81.44 -4.37 13.68
N GLU A 353 -80.99 -3.25 13.11
CA GLU A 353 -81.63 -1.93 13.25
C GLU A 353 -83.07 -1.94 12.73
N LYS A 354 -83.34 -2.59 11.58
CA LYS A 354 -84.71 -2.76 11.06
C LYS A 354 -85.57 -3.63 11.96
N LEU A 355 -85.05 -4.78 12.40
CA LEU A 355 -85.75 -5.68 13.32
C LEU A 355 -86.01 -4.98 14.65
N GLN A 356 -85.08 -4.17 15.14
CA GLN A 356 -85.26 -3.36 16.35
C GLN A 356 -86.38 -2.34 16.15
N ALA A 357 -86.41 -1.62 15.02
CA ALA A 357 -87.49 -0.69 14.71
C ALA A 357 -88.86 -1.38 14.53
N GLU A 358 -88.88 -2.58 13.94
CA GLU A 358 -90.08 -3.42 13.82
C GLU A 358 -90.54 -3.92 15.19
N MET A 359 -89.61 -4.31 16.08
CA MET A 359 -89.89 -4.67 17.48
C MET A 359 -90.42 -3.48 18.27
N ASP A 360 -89.78 -2.31 18.18
CA ASP A 360 -90.24 -1.10 18.86
C ASP A 360 -91.63 -0.68 18.36
N SER A 361 -91.90 -0.79 17.06
CA SER A 361 -93.23 -0.55 16.47
C SER A 361 -94.26 -1.57 16.92
N ALA A 362 -93.89 -2.86 16.99
CA ALA A 362 -94.76 -3.92 17.47
C ALA A 362 -95.03 -3.77 18.97
N GLU A 363 -94.05 -3.34 19.75
CA GLU A 363 -94.20 -3.05 21.18
C GLU A 363 -95.10 -1.82 21.40
N MET A 364 -94.96 -0.77 20.60
CA MET A 364 -95.89 0.36 20.60
C MET A 364 -97.32 -0.07 20.22
N ALA A 365 -97.48 -0.91 19.19
CA ALA A 365 -98.78 -1.44 18.80
C ALA A 365 -99.38 -2.34 19.88
N PHE A 366 -98.55 -3.16 20.54
CA PHE A 366 -98.94 -4.00 21.66
C PHE A 366 -99.36 -3.16 22.87
N ARG A 367 -98.63 -2.09 23.20
CA ARG A 367 -99.02 -1.14 24.25
C ARG A 367 -100.33 -0.45 23.93
N ALA A 368 -100.52 0.05 22.70
CA ALA A 368 -101.76 0.67 22.27
C ALA A 368 -102.94 -0.33 22.29
N ALA A 369 -102.72 -1.57 21.89
CA ALA A 369 -103.72 -2.63 21.98
C ALA A 369 -104.02 -3.00 23.44
N SER A 370 -103.02 -3.03 24.32
CA SER A 370 -103.20 -3.26 25.76
C SER A 370 -103.94 -2.10 26.43
N GLU A 371 -103.71 -0.85 26.00
CA GLU A 371 -104.49 0.31 26.41
C GLU A 371 -105.95 0.23 25.91
N GLN A 372 -106.18 -0.27 24.69
CA GLN A 372 -107.53 -0.53 24.20
C GLN A 372 -108.22 -1.69 24.94
N VAL A 373 -107.49 -2.75 25.28
CA VAL A 373 -108.02 -3.88 26.07
C VAL A 373 -108.37 -3.40 27.47
N THR A 374 -107.52 -2.62 28.14
CA THR A 374 -107.85 -2.04 29.45
C THR A 374 -109.02 -1.07 29.40
N LEU A 375 -109.17 -0.29 28.31
CA LEU A 375 -110.35 0.55 28.09
C LEU A 375 -111.62 -0.30 27.90
N LEU A 376 -111.57 -1.34 27.07
CA LEU A 376 -112.68 -2.27 26.85
C LEU A 376 -113.01 -3.08 28.11
N GLU A 377 -112.02 -3.47 28.90
CA GLU A 377 -112.19 -4.09 30.22
C GLU A 377 -112.87 -3.12 31.19
N SER A 378 -112.57 -1.81 31.14
CA SER A 378 -113.31 -0.81 31.91
C SER A 378 -114.75 -0.63 31.42
N GLN A 379 -115.01 -0.73 30.11
CA GLN A 379 -116.36 -0.69 29.54
C GLN A 379 -117.17 -1.96 29.86
N ILE A 380 -116.51 -3.11 29.94
CA ILE A 380 -117.10 -4.37 30.41
C ILE A 380 -117.34 -4.29 31.93
N ALA A 381 -116.50 -3.61 32.70
CA ALA A 381 -116.74 -3.37 34.12
C ALA A 381 -117.89 -2.36 34.37
N GLU A 382 -118.13 -1.41 33.46
CA GLU A 382 -119.31 -0.52 33.48
C GLU A 382 -120.61 -1.24 33.05
N LEU A 383 -120.50 -2.31 32.25
CA LEU A 383 -121.59 -3.24 31.92
C LEU A 383 -121.69 -4.34 33.00
N GLY A 384 -122.30 -3.98 34.12
CA GLY A 384 -122.45 -4.81 35.32
C GLY A 384 -122.97 -6.26 35.12
N ASP A 385 -122.70 -7.05 36.15
CA ASP A 385 -122.69 -8.51 36.18
C ASP A 385 -124.05 -9.18 35.86
N MET A 386 -123.97 -10.36 35.24
CA MET A 386 -125.13 -11.16 34.81
C MET A 386 -125.99 -11.65 36.00
N ASP A 387 -125.45 -11.59 37.21
CA ASP A 387 -126.13 -11.92 38.47
C ASP A 387 -127.14 -10.85 38.94
N ASP A 388 -126.98 -9.58 38.53
CA ASP A 388 -127.98 -8.53 38.80
C ASP A 388 -129.21 -8.69 37.88
N LEU A 389 -129.01 -9.14 36.64
CA LEU A 389 -130.07 -9.46 35.69
C LEU A 389 -130.83 -10.76 36.06
N ASN A 390 -130.14 -11.75 36.64
CA ASN A 390 -130.77 -12.98 37.14
C ASN A 390 -131.50 -12.77 38.49
N SER A 391 -131.01 -11.88 39.36
CA SER A 391 -131.75 -11.49 40.59
C SER A 391 -133.06 -10.75 40.25
N ARG A 392 -133.05 -9.88 39.23
CA ARG A 392 -134.28 -9.23 38.74
C ARG A 392 -135.29 -10.21 38.14
N LYS A 393 -134.81 -11.31 37.55
CA LYS A 393 -135.63 -12.39 37.01
C LYS A 393 -136.26 -13.26 38.12
N ALA A 394 -135.51 -13.56 39.17
CA ALA A 394 -135.99 -14.32 40.32
C ALA A 394 -137.07 -13.55 41.13
N GLU A 395 -136.92 -12.24 41.32
CA GLU A 395 -137.93 -11.40 41.98
C GLU A 395 -139.28 -11.37 41.22
N LEU A 396 -139.24 -11.36 39.89
CA LEU A 396 -140.45 -11.36 39.05
C LEU A 396 -141.17 -12.72 39.05
N GLU A 397 -140.45 -13.83 39.17
CA GLU A 397 -141.04 -15.17 39.30
C GLU A 397 -141.72 -15.39 40.67
N GLU A 398 -141.19 -14.78 41.74
CA GLU A 398 -141.79 -14.84 43.07
C GLU A 398 -143.06 -13.96 43.18
N GLN A 399 -143.08 -12.80 42.52
CA GLN A 399 -144.30 -11.97 42.39
C GLN A 399 -145.42 -12.67 41.59
N LEU A 400 -145.06 -13.45 40.56
CA LEU A 400 -146.02 -14.27 39.79
C LEU A 400 -146.63 -15.41 40.62
N LYS A 401 -145.85 -16.03 41.52
CA LYS A 401 -146.32 -17.10 42.42
C LYS A 401 -147.24 -16.56 43.52
N GLY A 402 -146.97 -15.34 44.03
CA GLY A 402 -147.82 -14.64 45.00
C GLY A 402 -149.19 -14.23 44.42
N ASN A 403 -149.22 -13.75 43.17
CA ASN A 403 -150.49 -13.39 42.51
C ASN A 403 -151.32 -14.61 42.10
N ARG A 404 -150.70 -15.76 41.79
CA ARG A 404 -151.43 -17.02 41.53
C ARG A 404 -152.15 -17.57 42.78
N LYS A 405 -151.56 -17.45 43.97
CA LYS A 405 -152.20 -17.84 45.24
C LYS A 405 -153.37 -16.91 45.62
N LYS A 406 -153.24 -15.60 45.37
CA LYS A 406 -154.34 -14.64 45.59
C LYS A 406 -155.55 -14.86 44.68
N ILE A 407 -155.35 -15.43 43.49
CA ILE A 407 -156.44 -15.77 42.55
C ILE A 407 -157.12 -17.11 42.92
N SER A 408 -156.44 -18.03 43.61
CA SER A 408 -157.04 -19.31 44.05
C SER A 408 -157.89 -19.22 45.33
N GLU A 409 -157.75 -18.16 46.13
CA GLU A 409 -158.53 -17.95 47.36
C GLU A 409 -159.84 -17.17 47.15
N PHE A 410 -160.07 -16.60 45.95
CA PHE A 410 -161.27 -15.80 45.66
C PHE A 410 -162.39 -16.53 44.87
N LYS A 411 -162.29 -17.85 44.67
CA LYS A 411 -163.29 -18.64 43.91
C LYS A 411 -164.08 -19.67 44.71
N VAL A 412 -164.15 -19.50 46.04
CA VAL A 412 -165.11 -20.19 46.92
C VAL A 412 -165.74 -19.17 47.87
N SER A 413 -166.64 -18.35 47.35
CA SER A 413 -167.81 -17.76 48.04
C SER A 413 -168.64 -17.05 46.97
N ASP A 414 -169.81 -17.64 46.71
CA ASP A 414 -170.89 -17.35 45.75
C ASP A 414 -170.68 -17.62 44.25
#